data_AF-A0A2V6PV99-F1
#
_entry.id   AF-A0A2V6PV99-F1
#
_cell.length_a   1.000
_cell.length_b   1.000
_cell.length_c   1.000
_cell.angle_alpha   90.00
_cell.angle_beta   90.00
_cell.angle_gamma   90.00
#
_symmetry.space_group_name_H-M   'P 1'
#
loop_
_entity.id
_entity.type
_entity.pdbx_description
1 polymer ?
#
loop_
_entity_poly.entity_id
_entity_poly.type
_entity_poly.pdbx_seq_one_letter_code
_entity_poly.pdbx_strand_id
1 'polypeptide(L)'
;MMDRRRFLRGTTALGTAAVVGASASRSDAEPPPETTRLRLAKIPGICQAPQYVADALFQAEGFIPYGRWRDFDPIDTIRVYALRLHEAGMIKSSPQKILSQGANWRSFNELRKELKA
;
A
#
# COMPACT_ATOMS: atom_id res chain seq x y z
N MET A 1 40.62 -16.91 6.40
CA MET A 1 39.40 -16.36 7.04
C MET A 1 39.34 -14.87 6.70
N MET A 2 38.52 -14.47 5.71
CA MET A 2 38.43 -13.08 5.26
C MET A 2 37.48 -12.25 6.16
N ASP A 3 37.96 -11.09 6.61
CA ASP A 3 37.24 -10.16 7.50
C ASP A 3 36.27 -9.27 6.70
N ARG A 4 34.98 -9.32 7.04
CA ARG A 4 33.88 -8.60 6.38
C ARG A 4 34.12 -7.09 6.33
N ARG A 5 34.88 -6.54 7.28
CA ARG A 5 35.18 -5.10 7.35
C ARG A 5 36.16 -4.64 6.28
N ARG A 6 37.04 -5.53 5.80
CA ARG A 6 38.01 -5.20 4.74
C ARG A 6 37.36 -5.13 3.36
N PHE A 7 36.31 -5.92 3.14
CA PHE A 7 35.52 -5.91 1.90
C PHE A 7 34.72 -4.59 1.74
N LEU A 8 34.05 -4.13 2.80
CA LEU A 8 33.25 -2.89 2.77
C LEU A 8 34.08 -1.60 2.59
N ARG A 9 35.38 -1.63 2.89
CA ARG A 9 36.28 -0.50 2.64
C ARG A 9 36.77 -0.43 1.19
N GLY A 10 36.67 -1.51 0.42
CA GLY A 10 37.13 -1.55 -0.97
C GLY A 10 36.15 -0.96 -1.99
N THR A 11 34.88 -0.77 -1.62
CA THR A 11 33.79 -0.45 -2.57
C THR A 11 33.37 1.02 -2.62
N THR A 12 33.97 1.92 -1.82
CA THR A 12 33.55 3.34 -1.74
C THR A 12 34.15 4.27 -2.82
N ALA A 13 34.99 3.77 -3.73
CA ALA A 13 35.71 4.64 -4.67
C ALA A 13 35.01 4.91 -6.03
N LEU A 14 33.81 4.37 -6.29
CA LEU A 14 33.15 4.44 -7.62
C LEU A 14 31.62 4.68 -7.55
N GLY A 15 31.16 5.69 -6.80
CA GLY A 15 29.71 5.88 -6.57
C GLY A 15 29.16 7.30 -6.65
N THR A 16 29.96 8.32 -6.95
CA THR A 16 29.50 9.73 -6.83
C THR A 16 28.91 10.34 -8.10
N ALA A 17 28.99 9.68 -9.27
CA ALA A 17 28.46 10.23 -10.52
C ALA A 17 26.94 9.99 -10.74
N ALA A 18 26.30 9.12 -9.95
CA ALA A 18 24.88 8.78 -10.15
C ALA A 18 23.88 9.68 -9.38
N VAL A 19 24.36 10.57 -8.50
CA VAL A 19 23.49 11.31 -7.57
C VAL A 19 22.81 12.54 -8.21
N VAL A 20 23.24 12.98 -9.40
CA VAL A 20 22.73 14.23 -10.01
C VAL A 20 21.59 14.00 -11.02
N GLY A 21 21.31 12.75 -11.43
CA GLY A 21 20.29 12.46 -12.45
C GLY A 21 18.93 12.00 -11.92
N ALA A 22 18.84 11.55 -10.67
CA ALA A 22 17.60 11.05 -10.10
C ALA A 22 16.79 12.16 -9.42
N SER A 23 16.53 13.25 -10.14
CA SER A 23 15.28 13.97 -9.87
C SER A 23 14.21 12.98 -10.29
N ALA A 24 13.65 12.27 -9.31
CA ALA A 24 12.42 11.52 -9.50
C ALA A 24 11.44 12.50 -10.13
N SER A 25 11.28 12.39 -11.44
CA SER A 25 10.25 13.06 -12.17
C SER A 25 8.98 12.81 -11.39
N ARG A 26 8.23 13.88 -11.15
CA ARG A 26 6.80 13.83 -10.86
C ARG A 26 6.15 13.08 -12.03
N SER A 27 6.36 11.77 -12.11
CA SER A 27 5.72 10.90 -13.07
C SER A 27 4.25 11.02 -12.72
N ASP A 28 3.49 11.60 -13.65
CA ASP A 28 2.04 11.75 -13.64
C ASP A 28 1.43 11.77 -12.24
N ALA A 29 1.23 12.96 -11.69
CA ALA A 29 0.33 13.12 -10.56
C ALA A 29 -1.06 12.68 -11.03
N GLU A 30 -1.34 11.40 -10.80
CA GLU A 30 -2.61 10.73 -11.01
C GLU A 30 -3.73 11.58 -10.38
N PRO A 31 -4.92 11.65 -11.00
CA PRO A 31 -6.04 12.35 -10.40
C PRO A 31 -6.20 11.88 -8.95
N PRO A 32 -6.40 12.81 -7.99
CA PRO A 32 -6.49 12.47 -6.59
C PRO A 32 -7.50 11.35 -6.40
N PRO A 33 -7.19 10.36 -5.54
CA PRO A 33 -8.00 9.17 -5.39
C PRO A 33 -9.47 9.55 -5.15
N GLU A 34 -10.38 8.93 -5.90
CA GLU A 34 -11.82 9.21 -5.83
C GLU A 34 -12.38 9.03 -4.41
N THR A 35 -11.66 8.32 -3.54
CA THR A 35 -11.97 8.11 -2.13
C THR A 35 -10.79 8.48 -1.23
N THR A 36 -10.85 9.63 -0.56
CA THR A 36 -9.86 10.05 0.47
C THR A 36 -9.95 9.26 1.79
N ARG A 37 -10.72 8.18 1.83
CA ARG A 37 -11.07 7.42 3.05
C ARG A 37 -10.66 5.94 2.93
N LEU A 38 -9.36 5.67 2.90
CA LEU A 38 -8.82 4.31 2.87
C LEU A 38 -8.83 3.63 4.24
N ARG A 39 -9.90 2.91 4.60
CA ARG A 39 -10.03 2.31 5.94
C ARG A 39 -9.18 1.04 6.12
N LEU A 40 -7.88 1.19 6.36
CA LEU A 40 -6.94 0.08 6.60
C LEU A 40 -7.12 -0.59 7.97
N ALA A 41 -6.77 -1.88 8.05
CA ALA A 41 -6.88 -2.65 9.28
C ALA A 41 -5.77 -2.29 10.29
N LYS A 42 -6.16 -2.00 11.54
CA LYS A 42 -5.22 -1.88 12.66
C LYS A 42 -5.12 -3.20 13.40
N ILE A 43 -4.23 -4.08 12.93
CA ILE A 43 -3.90 -5.35 13.58
C ILE A 43 -2.39 -5.42 13.87
N PRO A 44 -1.96 -5.96 15.02
CA PRO A 44 -0.55 -6.10 15.39
C PRO A 44 0.14 -7.25 14.62
N GLY A 45 -0.06 -7.31 13.30
CA GLY A 45 0.56 -8.29 12.41
C GLY A 45 1.74 -7.69 11.66
N ILE A 46 2.88 -8.38 11.63
CA ILE A 46 4.07 -7.93 10.89
C ILE A 46 3.81 -7.71 9.39
N CYS A 47 2.82 -8.42 8.82
CA CYS A 47 2.40 -8.26 7.43
C CYS A 47 1.79 -6.89 7.13
N GLN A 48 1.39 -6.12 8.16
CA GLN A 48 0.89 -4.75 8.01
C GLN A 48 1.99 -3.69 8.14
N ALA A 49 3.23 -4.07 8.48
CA ALA A 49 4.34 -3.13 8.63
C ALA A 49 4.55 -2.20 7.40
N PRO A 50 4.39 -2.68 6.15
CA PRO A 50 4.49 -1.80 4.98
C PRO A 50 3.48 -0.64 5.01
N GLN A 51 2.30 -0.82 5.59
CA GLN A 51 1.29 0.25 5.71
C GLN A 51 1.73 1.36 6.67
N TYR A 52 2.43 1.01 7.75
CA TYR A 52 2.93 2.00 8.72
C TYR A 52 4.04 2.85 8.12
N VAL A 53 4.90 2.25 7.31
CA VAL A 53 5.96 2.99 6.60
C VAL A 53 5.39 3.85 5.48
N ALA A 54 4.32 3.39 4.82
CA ALA A 54 3.64 4.11 3.75
C ALA A 54 2.62 5.16 4.22
N ASP A 55 2.39 5.33 5.53
CA ASP A 55 1.38 6.28 6.05
C ASP A 55 1.63 7.71 5.58
N ALA A 56 2.90 8.15 5.54
CA ALA A 56 3.27 9.46 5.02
C ALA A 56 2.96 9.61 3.51
N LEU A 57 3.10 8.52 2.73
CA LEU A 57 2.76 8.50 1.32
C LEU A 57 1.23 8.58 1.13
N PHE A 58 0.48 7.82 1.92
CA PHE A 58 -0.98 7.87 1.87
C PHE A 58 -1.51 9.27 2.24
N GLN A 59 -0.93 9.92 3.24
CA GLN A 59 -1.30 11.29 3.58
C GLN A 59 -0.98 12.28 2.46
N ALA A 60 0.14 12.09 1.74
CA ALA A 60 0.49 12.92 0.58
C ALA A 60 -0.50 12.76 -0.59
N GLU A 61 -1.12 11.58 -0.73
CA GLU A 61 -2.19 11.32 -1.70
C GLU A 61 -3.58 11.79 -1.22
N GLY A 62 -3.67 12.40 -0.03
CA GLY A 62 -4.91 12.95 0.52
C GLY A 62 -5.71 11.99 1.39
N PHE A 63 -5.15 10.83 1.75
CA PHE A 63 -5.79 9.91 2.69
C PHE A 63 -5.69 10.39 4.14
N ILE A 64 -6.67 10.00 4.97
CA ILE A 64 -6.70 10.33 6.40
C ILE A 64 -5.50 9.68 7.11
N PRO A 65 -4.88 10.33 8.13
CA PRO A 65 -3.74 9.75 8.84
C PRO A 65 -4.05 8.47 9.60
N TYR A 66 -3.05 7.60 9.69
CA TYR A 66 -3.06 6.44 10.57
C TYR A 66 -3.43 6.81 12.01
N GLY A 67 -4.53 6.23 12.52
CA GLY A 67 -5.00 6.42 13.90
C GLY A 67 -6.32 7.18 14.07
N ARG A 68 -6.86 7.80 13.02
CA ARG A 68 -8.20 8.44 13.04
C ARG A 68 -9.35 7.57 12.54
N TRP A 69 -9.06 6.34 12.11
CA TRP A 69 -10.02 5.42 11.51
C TRP A 69 -11.02 4.87 12.53
N ARG A 70 -12.29 4.85 12.15
CA ARG A 70 -13.31 4.03 12.81
C ARG A 70 -13.91 3.13 11.72
N ASP A 71 -13.79 1.83 11.93
CA ASP A 71 -14.26 0.72 11.10
C ASP A 71 -13.46 0.41 9.83
N PHE A 72 -12.74 -0.72 9.83
CA PHE A 72 -12.10 -1.30 8.64
C PHE A 72 -13.14 -1.61 7.56
N ASP A 73 -12.88 -1.17 6.32
CA ASP A 73 -13.65 -1.60 5.15
C ASP A 73 -12.76 -2.47 4.26
N PRO A 74 -13.00 -3.79 4.22
CA PRO A 74 -12.19 -4.70 3.42
C PRO A 74 -12.31 -4.43 1.91
N ILE A 75 -13.46 -3.94 1.43
CA ILE A 75 -13.68 -3.70 0.00
C ILE A 75 -12.95 -2.47 -0.47
N ASP A 76 -13.04 -1.38 0.28
CA ASP A 76 -12.29 -0.17 -0.05
C ASP A 76 -10.78 -0.41 0.01
N THR A 77 -10.33 -1.20 0.99
CA THR A 77 -8.92 -1.60 1.09
C THR A 77 -8.49 -2.40 -0.13
N ILE A 78 -9.21 -3.47 -0.47
CA ILE A 78 -8.88 -4.32 -1.62
C ILE A 78 -8.89 -3.50 -2.92
N ARG A 79 -9.82 -2.56 -3.09
CA ARG A 79 -9.90 -1.69 -4.27
C ARG A 79 -8.60 -0.91 -4.48
N VAL A 80 -8.09 -0.25 -3.43
CA VAL A 80 -6.88 0.58 -3.53
C VAL A 80 -5.63 -0.27 -3.74
N TYR A 81 -5.50 -1.40 -3.04
CA TYR A 81 -4.38 -2.32 -3.27
C TYR A 81 -4.40 -2.90 -4.68
N ALA A 82 -5.57 -3.32 -5.17
CA ALA A 82 -5.70 -3.87 -6.50
C ALA A 82 -5.36 -2.82 -7.57
N LEU A 83 -5.78 -1.56 -7.39
CA LEU A 83 -5.43 -0.47 -8.28
C LEU A 83 -3.91 -0.27 -8.34
N ARG A 84 -3.26 -0.05 -7.18
CA ARG A 84 -1.81 0.19 -7.11
C ARG A 84 -0.97 -0.96 -7.65
N LEU A 85 -1.36 -2.20 -7.36
CA LEU A 85 -0.66 -3.38 -7.86
C LEU A 85 -0.85 -3.55 -9.38
N HIS A 86 -2.01 -3.18 -9.91
CA HIS A 86 -2.29 -3.25 -11.34
C HIS A 86 -1.51 -2.17 -12.10
N GLU A 87 -1.49 -0.94 -11.60
CA GLU A 87 -0.69 0.18 -12.13
C GLU A 87 0.80 -0.10 -12.09
N ALA A 88 1.29 -0.69 -11.00
CA ALA A 88 2.68 -1.14 -10.90
C ALA A 88 3.01 -2.35 -11.79
N GLY A 89 2.04 -2.89 -12.54
CA GLY A 89 2.21 -4.06 -13.40
C GLY A 89 2.48 -5.36 -12.64
N MET A 90 2.26 -5.38 -11.32
CA MET A 90 2.50 -6.55 -10.46
C MET A 90 1.37 -7.59 -10.55
N ILE A 91 0.17 -7.16 -10.96
CA ILE A 91 -0.97 -8.04 -11.22
C ILE A 91 -1.59 -7.74 -12.59
N LYS A 92 -2.05 -8.80 -13.28
CA LYS A 92 -2.71 -8.70 -14.60
C LYS A 92 -4.22 -8.53 -14.52
N SER A 93 -4.81 -8.84 -13.37
CA SER A 93 -6.25 -8.77 -13.16
C SER A 93 -6.67 -7.33 -12.89
N SER A 94 -7.74 -6.87 -13.54
CA SER A 94 -8.28 -5.53 -13.28
C SER A 94 -8.83 -5.43 -11.85
N PRO A 95 -8.80 -4.23 -11.23
CA PRO A 95 -9.37 -4.02 -9.91
C PRO A 95 -10.84 -4.44 -9.82
N GLN A 96 -11.65 -4.14 -10.84
CA GLN A 96 -13.07 -4.53 -10.90
C GLN A 96 -13.27 -6.04 -10.90
N LYS A 97 -12.38 -6.80 -11.56
CA LYS A 97 -12.43 -8.27 -11.57
C LYS A 97 -12.10 -8.84 -10.19
N ILE A 98 -11.12 -8.25 -9.50
CA ILE A 98 -10.74 -8.67 -8.14
C ILE A 98 -11.87 -8.37 -7.16
N LEU A 99 -12.50 -7.20 -7.28
CA LEU A 99 -13.64 -6.85 -6.45
C LEU A 99 -14.83 -7.76 -6.71
N SER A 100 -15.19 -8.04 -7.98
CA SER A 100 -16.35 -8.91 -8.26
C SER A 100 -16.16 -10.35 -7.79
N GLN A 101 -14.92 -10.87 -7.81
CA GLN A 101 -14.61 -12.24 -7.37
C GLN A 101 -14.34 -12.36 -5.87
N GLY A 102 -13.71 -11.36 -5.25
CA GLY A 102 -13.32 -11.36 -3.84
C GLY A 102 -14.39 -10.83 -2.89
N ALA A 103 -15.42 -10.14 -3.40
CA ALA A 103 -16.43 -9.42 -2.61
C ALA A 103 -17.79 -10.12 -2.48
N ASN A 104 -17.88 -11.45 -2.44
CA ASN A 104 -19.16 -12.08 -2.10
C ASN A 104 -19.44 -11.99 -0.59
N TRP A 105 -19.85 -10.81 -0.12
CA TRP A 105 -20.13 -10.50 1.29
C TRP A 105 -21.52 -10.93 1.74
N ARG A 106 -22.26 -11.70 0.93
CA ARG A 106 -23.63 -12.13 1.25
C ARG A 106 -23.68 -12.82 2.62
N SER A 107 -22.83 -13.82 2.84
CA SER A 107 -22.81 -14.58 4.10
C SER A 107 -22.48 -13.72 5.32
N PHE A 108 -21.53 -12.80 5.19
CA PHE A 108 -21.17 -11.89 6.29
C PHE A 108 -22.30 -10.90 6.61
N ASN A 109 -22.97 -10.38 5.59
CA ASN A 109 -24.08 -9.45 5.77
C ASN A 109 -25.30 -10.09 6.44
N GLU A 110 -25.61 -11.35 6.11
CA GLU A 110 -26.64 -12.10 6.80
C GLU A 110 -26.26 -12.36 8.27
N LEU A 111 -25.04 -12.82 8.55
CA LEU A 111 -24.56 -12.98 9.93
C LEU A 111 -24.64 -11.69 10.75
N ARG A 112 -24.32 -10.55 10.14
CA ARG A 112 -24.40 -9.24 10.81
C ARG A 112 -25.84 -8.83 11.13
N LYS A 113 -26.84 -9.30 10.37
CA LYS A 113 -28.27 -9.07 10.70
C LYS A 113 -28.67 -9.95 11.88
N GLU A 114 -28.28 -11.22 11.89
CA GLU A 114 -28.58 -12.17 12.98
C GLU A 114 -27.97 -11.71 14.31
N LEU A 115 -26.72 -11.23 14.30
CA LEU A 115 -26.02 -10.76 15.51
C LEU A 115 -26.49 -9.39 16.03
N LYS A 116 -27.33 -8.68 15.28
CA LYS A 116 -27.92 -7.39 15.70
C LYS A 116 -29.35 -7.53 16.24
N ALA A 117 -29.93 -8.73 16.18
CA ALA A 117 -31.18 -9.10 16.86
C ALA A 117 -30.88 -9.54 18.31
#